data_AF-A0A0R3SXK0-F1
#
_entry.id   AF-A0A0R3SXK0-F1
#
_cell.length_a   1.000
_cell.length_b   1.000
_cell.length_c   1.000
_cell.angle_alpha   90.00
_cell.angle_beta   90.00
_cell.angle_gamma   90.00
#
_symmetry.space_group_name_H-M   'P 1'
#
loop_
_entity.id
_entity.type
_entity.pdbx_description
1 polymer ?
#
loop_
_entity_poly.entity_id
_entity_poly.type
_entity_poly.pdbx_seq_one_letter_code
_entity_poly.pdbx_strand_id
1 'polypeptide(L)'
;MGLYDVGSALVRGDMDPSDSFAWNEYLEKTGGTPAAWECFKQSRIPPENLFQVDSLLEAVDQRIALNETPPPQPSTSSTPIQHSSNTISASNTALSIVVESTGSTQSSAPSPSTTSTARRRRFSVIGSGQQQLRRFRSAPFSLARVIETAGPRLRVRLVGTDDRNDCWFLVDSDEIRPYPSNETLQPPFGYVHNHLVWNKTLRKTVEEGKAAPTECFARRSEEYLI
;
A
#
# COMPACT_ATOMS: atom_id res chain seq x y z
N MET A 1 14.13 -21.02 36.08
CA MET A 1 13.81 -20.21 37.28
C MET A 1 14.24 -18.78 37.00
N GLY A 2 13.31 -17.93 36.56
CA GLY A 2 13.57 -16.51 36.36
C GLY A 2 12.75 -15.71 37.37
N LEU A 3 13.40 -14.88 38.18
CA LEU A 3 12.76 -13.91 39.06
C LEU A 3 12.31 -12.71 38.23
N TYR A 4 11.05 -12.29 38.34
CA TYR A 4 10.62 -10.97 37.92
C TYR A 4 10.03 -10.22 39.12
N ASP A 5 10.36 -8.92 39.20
CA ASP A 5 9.99 -8.04 40.29
C ASP A 5 8.62 -7.41 40.04
N VAL A 6 7.67 -7.68 40.94
CA VAL A 6 6.42 -6.93 41.07
C VAL A 6 6.29 -6.54 42.54
N GLY A 7 6.76 -5.34 42.86
CA GLY A 7 6.33 -4.54 44.00
C GLY A 7 6.10 -5.31 45.31
N SER A 8 7.15 -5.48 46.11
CA SER A 8 7.11 -5.70 47.56
C SER A 8 6.31 -6.91 48.13
N ALA A 9 5.79 -7.82 47.31
CA ALA A 9 5.23 -9.08 47.78
C ALA A 9 5.89 -10.27 47.05
N LEU A 10 6.64 -11.09 47.80
CA LEU A 10 7.19 -12.36 47.32
C LEU A 10 6.05 -13.38 47.12
N VAL A 11 5.32 -13.25 46.01
CA VAL A 11 4.38 -14.29 45.56
C VAL A 11 5.19 -15.28 44.74
N ARG A 12 5.30 -16.53 45.21
CA ARG A 12 5.72 -17.65 44.34
C ARG A 12 4.64 -17.83 43.28
N GLY A 13 4.85 -17.24 42.11
CA GLY A 13 4.15 -17.63 40.91
C GLY A 13 4.69 -18.98 40.48
N ASP A 14 4.17 -20.07 41.04
CA ASP A 14 4.28 -21.38 40.38
C ASP A 14 3.42 -21.26 39.11
N MET A 15 4.05 -20.86 38.00
CA MET A 15 3.44 -21.00 36.68
C MET A 15 3.38 -22.50 36.42
N ASP A 16 2.18 -23.09 36.59
CA ASP A 16 1.95 -24.50 36.32
C ASP A 16 2.35 -24.78 34.87
N PRO A 17 3.37 -25.63 34.62
CA PRO A 17 3.77 -26.00 33.27
C PRO A 17 2.62 -26.64 32.47
N SER A 18 1.61 -27.15 33.15
CA SER A 18 0.39 -27.71 32.57
C SER A 18 -0.51 -26.66 31.91
N ASP A 19 -0.31 -25.37 32.21
CA ASP A 19 -1.02 -24.24 31.59
C ASP A 19 -0.27 -23.67 30.37
N SER A 20 0.78 -24.38 29.90
CA SER A 20 1.52 -23.99 28.70
C SER A 20 0.77 -24.40 27.43
N PHE A 21 0.52 -23.43 26.56
CA PHE A 21 -0.14 -23.67 25.28
C PHE A 21 0.75 -24.49 24.33
N ALA A 22 0.24 -25.63 23.85
CA ALA A 22 0.90 -26.48 22.87
C ALA A 22 0.15 -26.48 21.53
N TRP A 23 0.82 -26.02 20.46
CA TRP A 23 0.25 -25.98 19.11
C TRP A 23 -0.24 -27.34 18.62
N ASN A 24 0.50 -28.41 18.91
CA ASN A 24 0.16 -29.76 18.46
C ASN A 24 -1.20 -30.21 19.04
N GLU A 25 -1.43 -30.01 20.33
CA GLU A 25 -2.70 -30.36 20.99
C GLU A 25 -3.86 -29.50 20.46
N TYR A 26 -3.64 -28.20 20.28
CA TYR A 26 -4.66 -27.31 19.72
C TYR A 26 -5.08 -27.73 18.30
N LEU A 27 -4.12 -28.08 17.44
CA LEU A 27 -4.39 -28.53 16.08
C LEU A 27 -5.13 -29.86 16.06
N GLU A 28 -4.75 -30.82 16.91
CA GLU A 28 -5.48 -32.09 17.08
C GLU A 28 -6.92 -31.86 17.55
N LYS A 29 -7.11 -31.04 18.60
CA LYS A 29 -8.42 -30.71 19.18
C LYS A 29 -9.34 -29.99 18.21
N THR A 30 -8.80 -29.13 17.34
CA THR A 30 -9.55 -28.35 16.36
C THR A 30 -9.68 -29.04 15.00
N GLY A 31 -8.97 -30.16 14.77
CA GLY A 31 -8.85 -30.77 13.45
C GLY A 31 -8.13 -29.89 12.43
N GLY A 32 -7.33 -28.92 12.91
CA GLY A 32 -6.59 -27.98 12.08
C GLY A 32 -5.32 -28.58 11.48
N THR A 33 -4.87 -28.03 10.36
CA THR A 33 -3.56 -28.34 9.77
C THR A 33 -2.73 -27.07 9.67
N PRO A 34 -1.43 -27.12 10.01
CA PRO A 34 -0.58 -25.95 9.86
C PRO A 34 -0.39 -25.65 8.36
N ALA A 35 -0.35 -24.37 8.01
CA ALA A 35 0.02 -23.97 6.66
C ALA A 35 1.43 -24.47 6.35
N ALA A 36 1.60 -25.09 5.18
CA ALA A 36 2.89 -25.56 4.73
C ALA A 36 3.86 -24.38 4.59
N TRP A 37 5.16 -24.60 4.84
CA TRP A 37 6.12 -23.50 4.85
C TRP A 37 6.23 -22.82 3.47
N GLU A 38 5.96 -23.59 2.41
CA GLU A 38 5.94 -23.18 1.02
C GLU A 38 4.86 -22.14 0.73
N CYS A 39 3.87 -21.99 1.62
CA CYS A 39 2.87 -20.92 1.55
C CYS A 39 3.43 -19.55 1.97
N PHE A 40 4.64 -19.50 2.54
CA PHE A 40 5.26 -18.28 3.05
C PHE A 40 6.44 -17.87 2.16
N LYS A 41 6.57 -16.57 1.91
CA LYS A 41 7.67 -16.00 1.12
C LYS A 41 8.92 -15.67 1.96
N GLN A 42 8.84 -15.87 3.27
CA GLN A 42 9.90 -15.52 4.21
C GLN A 42 11.01 -16.58 4.18
N SER A 43 12.27 -16.14 4.31
CA SER A 43 13.39 -17.06 4.45
C SER A 43 13.23 -17.96 5.69
N ARG A 44 13.62 -19.24 5.57
CA ARG A 44 13.72 -20.19 6.68
C ARG A 44 14.69 -19.71 7.77
N ILE A 45 15.74 -19.00 7.36
CA ILE A 45 16.72 -18.37 8.25
C ILE A 45 16.61 -16.86 7.98
N PRO A 46 15.88 -16.12 8.83
CA PRO A 46 15.73 -14.69 8.65
C PRO A 46 17.08 -13.97 8.75
N PRO A 47 17.32 -12.95 7.92
CA PRO A 47 18.51 -12.12 8.02
C PRO A 47 18.61 -11.41 9.38
N GLU A 48 19.85 -11.13 9.79
CA GLU A 48 20.11 -10.33 10.99
C GLU A 48 19.63 -8.89 10.81
N ASN A 49 19.08 -8.32 11.88
CA ASN A 49 18.63 -6.94 11.89
C ASN A 49 19.74 -6.02 12.38
N LEU A 50 20.27 -5.22 11.47
CA LEU A 50 21.36 -4.27 11.74
C LEU A 50 20.86 -2.82 11.89
N PHE A 51 19.54 -2.58 11.90
CA PHE A 51 19.01 -1.24 12.06
C PHE A 51 19.20 -0.72 13.47
N GLN A 52 19.54 0.56 13.58
CA GLN A 52 19.57 1.25 14.87
C GLN A 52 18.28 2.06 15.05
N VAL A 53 17.75 2.08 16.27
CA VAL A 53 16.66 2.98 16.66
C VAL A 53 17.07 4.43 16.34
N ASP A 54 16.11 5.22 15.89
CA ASP A 54 16.24 6.58 15.41
C ASP A 54 16.99 6.77 14.07
N SER A 55 17.49 5.71 13.44
CA SER A 55 18.04 5.81 12.08
C SER A 55 16.96 6.13 11.05
N LEU A 56 17.34 6.87 10.01
CA LEU A 56 16.47 7.30 8.92
C LEU A 56 16.53 6.35 7.73
N LEU A 57 15.38 6.05 7.17
CA LEU A 57 15.26 5.30 5.92
C LEU A 57 14.09 5.85 5.11
N GLU A 58 13.90 5.32 3.91
CA GLU A 58 12.66 5.56 3.16
C GLU A 58 11.79 4.32 3.25
N ALA A 59 10.49 4.52 3.50
CA ALA A 59 9.52 3.45 3.57
C ALA A 59 8.29 3.80 2.74
N VAL A 60 7.67 2.78 2.15
CA VAL A 60 6.37 2.90 1.50
C VAL A 60 5.33 3.31 2.51
N ASP A 61 4.48 4.29 2.16
CA ASP A 61 3.25 4.52 2.89
C ASP A 61 2.23 3.41 2.56
N GLN A 62 2.10 2.44 3.46
CA GLN A 62 1.21 1.29 3.29
C GLN A 62 -0.27 1.72 3.14
N ARG A 63 -0.67 2.88 3.67
CA ARG A 63 -2.06 3.35 3.58
C ARG A 63 -2.34 3.93 2.20
N ILE A 64 -1.39 4.68 1.62
CA ILE A 64 -1.51 5.10 0.22
C ILE A 64 -1.48 3.87 -0.70
N ALA A 65 -0.60 2.91 -0.44
CA ALA A 65 -0.51 1.69 -1.24
C ALA A 65 -1.84 0.90 -1.27
N LEU A 66 -2.54 0.82 -0.14
CA LEU A 66 -3.85 0.15 -0.04
C LEU A 66 -4.95 0.89 -0.80
N ASN A 67 -4.99 2.23 -0.72
CA ASN A 67 -6.00 3.05 -1.39
C ASN A 67 -5.89 3.04 -2.93
N GLU A 68 -4.71 2.75 -3.48
CA GLU A 68 -4.46 2.73 -4.93
C GLU A 68 -4.72 1.34 -5.58
N THR A 69 -5.11 0.32 -4.80
CA THR A 69 -5.41 -1.00 -5.36
C THR A 69 -6.80 -1.01 -6.01
N PRO A 70 -6.93 -1.26 -7.33
CA PRO A 70 -8.25 -1.38 -7.96
C PRO A 70 -9.02 -2.53 -7.32
N PRO A 71 -10.34 -2.39 -7.09
CA PRO A 71 -11.15 -3.50 -6.59
C PRO A 71 -10.97 -4.72 -7.50
N PRO A 72 -10.92 -5.95 -6.93
CA PRO A 72 -10.76 -7.16 -7.73
C PRO A 72 -11.87 -7.22 -8.78
N GLN A 73 -11.49 -7.11 -10.06
CA GLN A 73 -12.42 -7.28 -11.17
C GLN A 73 -12.88 -8.74 -11.16
N PRO A 74 -14.19 -9.03 -11.21
CA PRO A 74 -14.67 -10.40 -11.32
C PRO A 74 -14.13 -11.01 -12.61
N SER A 75 -13.46 -12.16 -12.50
CA SER A 75 -12.99 -12.93 -13.63
C SER A 75 -14.20 -13.55 -14.36
N THR A 76 -14.77 -12.84 -15.33
CA THR A 76 -15.70 -13.46 -16.28
C THR A 76 -14.89 -14.20 -17.34
N SER A 77 -14.51 -15.43 -17.04
CA SER A 77 -14.12 -16.40 -18.07
C SER A 77 -15.40 -16.91 -18.74
N SER A 78 -15.91 -16.17 -19.70
CA SER A 78 -16.92 -16.68 -20.64
C SER A 78 -16.51 -16.29 -22.06
N THR A 79 -15.83 -17.23 -22.71
CA THR A 79 -15.66 -17.29 -24.16
C THR A 79 -17.04 -17.21 -24.85
N PRO A 80 -17.26 -16.30 -25.82
CA PRO A 80 -18.50 -16.31 -26.58
C PRO A 80 -18.47 -17.45 -27.59
N ILE A 81 -19.36 -18.43 -27.43
CA ILE A 81 -19.68 -19.39 -28.48
C ILE A 81 -20.56 -18.67 -29.49
N GLN A 82 -20.07 -18.53 -30.73
CA GLN A 82 -20.89 -18.04 -31.83
C GLN A 82 -21.87 -19.13 -32.27
N HIS A 83 -23.16 -18.83 -32.20
CA HIS A 83 -24.17 -19.52 -32.98
C HIS A 83 -24.97 -18.50 -33.78
N SER A 84 -24.81 -18.58 -35.09
CA SER A 84 -25.57 -17.89 -36.12
C SER A 84 -27.02 -18.40 -36.11
N SER A 85 -28.00 -17.50 -36.19
CA SER A 85 -29.16 -17.63 -37.09
C SER A 85 -30.06 -16.39 -37.05
N ASN A 86 -30.43 -15.95 -38.25
CA ASN A 86 -31.31 -14.86 -38.64
C ASN A 86 -32.70 -14.97 -38.00
N THR A 87 -33.42 -13.85 -37.79
CA THR A 87 -34.52 -13.42 -38.69
C THR A 87 -35.31 -12.18 -38.20
N ILE A 88 -35.57 -11.31 -39.18
CA ILE A 88 -36.76 -10.48 -39.46
C ILE A 88 -36.96 -9.12 -38.75
N SER A 89 -37.08 -8.13 -39.65
CA SER A 89 -37.47 -6.73 -39.55
C SER A 89 -38.93 -6.51 -39.13
N ALA A 90 -39.19 -5.45 -38.36
CA ALA A 90 -40.39 -4.64 -38.54
C ALA A 90 -40.18 -3.23 -37.96
N SER A 91 -40.24 -2.25 -38.85
CA SER A 91 -40.46 -0.83 -38.60
C SER A 91 -41.76 -0.58 -37.84
N ASN A 92 -41.77 0.41 -36.94
CA ASN A 92 -42.95 1.25 -36.71
C ASN A 92 -42.57 2.66 -36.26
N THR A 93 -43.01 3.60 -37.08
CA THR A 93 -43.09 5.04 -36.93
C THR A 93 -44.00 5.43 -35.76
N ALA A 94 -43.64 6.45 -34.98
CA ALA A 94 -44.61 7.28 -34.28
C ALA A 94 -44.05 8.70 -34.07
N LEU A 95 -44.86 9.68 -34.50
CA LEU A 95 -44.59 11.10 -34.60
C LEU A 95 -44.93 11.86 -33.30
N SER A 96 -44.13 12.90 -33.06
CA SER A 96 -44.45 14.25 -32.57
C SER A 96 -45.61 14.47 -31.59
N ILE A 97 -45.31 15.12 -30.45
CA ILE A 97 -46.20 16.12 -29.85
C ILE A 97 -45.39 17.37 -29.47
N VAL A 98 -45.85 18.48 -30.02
CA VAL A 98 -45.42 19.87 -29.84
C VAL A 98 -46.22 20.46 -28.67
N VAL A 99 -45.56 21.21 -27.78
CA VAL A 99 -46.21 22.30 -27.04
C VAL A 99 -45.25 23.49 -27.01
N GLU A 100 -45.74 24.59 -27.60
CA GLU A 100 -45.13 25.90 -27.68
C GLU A 100 -46.06 26.88 -26.95
N SER A 101 -45.52 27.80 -26.14
CA SER A 101 -46.22 28.99 -25.66
C SER A 101 -45.21 30.09 -25.25
N THR A 102 -44.77 30.82 -26.27
CA THR A 102 -44.84 32.29 -26.45
C THR A 102 -44.64 33.30 -25.29
N GLY A 103 -43.83 34.33 -25.58
CA GLY A 103 -43.81 35.67 -24.94
C GLY A 103 -42.40 36.27 -24.75
N SER A 104 -41.66 36.66 -25.82
CA SER A 104 -41.47 38.04 -26.36
C SER A 104 -40.85 39.05 -25.35
N THR A 105 -39.69 39.73 -25.54
CA THR A 105 -39.42 40.76 -26.57
C THR A 105 -37.99 41.41 -26.43
N GLN A 106 -37.25 41.55 -27.57
CA GLN A 106 -36.21 42.56 -28.00
C GLN A 106 -34.86 42.71 -27.24
N SER A 107 -33.65 42.46 -27.80
CA SER A 107 -32.81 43.01 -28.93
C SER A 107 -31.58 43.74 -28.31
N SER A 108 -30.29 43.54 -28.63
CA SER A 108 -29.56 43.60 -29.91
C SER A 108 -28.11 43.05 -29.74
N ALA A 109 -27.48 42.59 -30.83
CA ALA A 109 -26.13 41.97 -30.95
C ALA A 109 -24.96 43.02 -31.07
N PRO A 110 -23.66 42.67 -31.33
CA PRO A 110 -22.98 41.37 -31.54
C PRO A 110 -21.60 41.16 -30.82
N SER A 111 -21.06 39.95 -31.01
CA SER A 111 -19.86 39.27 -30.47
C SER A 111 -18.47 39.91 -30.78
N PRO A 112 -17.33 39.41 -30.23
CA PRO A 112 -16.76 38.11 -30.64
C PRO A 112 -16.23 37.21 -29.50
N SER A 113 -16.22 35.92 -29.86
CA SER A 113 -15.85 34.72 -29.12
C SER A 113 -14.35 34.57 -28.81
N THR A 114 -14.02 34.01 -27.65
CA THR A 114 -12.83 33.15 -27.49
C THR A 114 -13.18 31.99 -26.56
N THR A 115 -13.59 30.88 -27.18
CA THR A 115 -13.81 29.58 -26.53
C THR A 115 -12.45 28.97 -26.19
N SER A 116 -12.15 28.83 -24.90
CA SER A 116 -11.03 28.03 -24.42
C SER A 116 -11.35 26.54 -24.55
N THR A 117 -11.01 25.94 -25.69
CA THR A 117 -10.99 24.49 -25.84
C THR A 117 -9.88 23.91 -24.97
N ALA A 118 -10.22 23.44 -23.78
CA ALA A 118 -9.34 22.59 -22.98
C ALA A 118 -9.11 21.28 -23.73
N ARG A 119 -7.99 21.20 -24.47
CA ARG A 119 -7.54 19.97 -25.15
C ARG A 119 -7.15 18.93 -24.09
N ARG A 120 -8.09 18.05 -23.77
CA ARG A 120 -7.88 16.83 -22.98
C ARG A 120 -6.89 15.93 -23.73
N ARG A 121 -5.61 15.97 -23.37
CA ARG A 121 -4.60 15.03 -23.90
C ARG A 121 -4.89 13.64 -23.31
N ARG A 122 -5.68 12.85 -24.03
CA ARG A 122 -5.76 11.39 -23.83
C ARG A 122 -4.49 10.79 -24.43
N PHE A 123 -3.59 10.31 -23.60
CA PHE A 123 -2.51 9.43 -24.06
C PHE A 123 -3.12 8.05 -24.31
N SER A 124 -3.21 7.69 -25.59
CA SER A 124 -3.42 6.31 -26.03
C SER A 124 -2.05 5.64 -26.08
N VAL A 125 -1.84 4.60 -25.26
CA VAL A 125 -0.73 3.68 -25.44
C VAL A 125 -1.35 2.36 -25.90
N ILE A 126 -1.19 2.09 -27.19
CA ILE A 126 -1.30 0.74 -27.76
C ILE A 126 0.13 0.19 -27.73
N GLY A 127 0.37 -0.82 -26.91
CA GLY A 127 1.66 -1.46 -26.74
C GLY A 127 1.49 -2.94 -26.41
N SER A 128 1.64 -3.75 -27.46
CA SER A 128 1.95 -5.18 -27.55
C SER A 128 2.22 -5.98 -26.26
N GLY A 129 1.65 -7.19 -26.24
CA GLY A 129 1.75 -8.20 -25.20
C GLY A 129 3.14 -8.47 -24.63
N GLN A 130 3.27 -8.16 -23.35
CA GLN A 130 4.00 -8.91 -22.35
C GLN A 130 3.06 -8.94 -21.13
N GLN A 131 2.99 -10.04 -20.40
CA GLN A 131 2.26 -10.09 -19.13
C GLN A 131 2.91 -9.12 -18.14
N GLN A 132 2.50 -7.85 -18.17
CA GLN A 132 2.89 -6.86 -17.17
C GLN A 132 2.15 -7.21 -15.88
N LEU A 133 2.88 -7.83 -14.95
CA LEU A 133 2.47 -7.97 -13.56
C LEU A 133 1.97 -6.61 -13.05
N ARG A 134 0.88 -6.66 -12.29
CA ARG A 134 0.20 -5.52 -11.67
C ARG A 134 1.15 -4.64 -10.86
N ARG A 135 1.84 -3.69 -11.50
CA ARG A 135 2.42 -2.52 -10.84
C ARG A 135 2.07 -1.30 -11.67
N PHE A 136 0.92 -0.71 -11.39
CA PHE A 136 0.53 0.58 -11.97
C PHE A 136 0.20 1.60 -10.89
N ARG A 137 1.18 1.78 -10.00
CA ARG A 137 1.84 3.04 -9.57
C ARG A 137 2.85 2.64 -8.48
N SER A 138 4.07 3.16 -8.53
CA SER A 138 5.03 2.95 -7.43
C SER A 138 4.37 3.52 -6.17
N ALA A 139 4.18 2.70 -5.14
CA ALA A 139 3.65 3.21 -3.88
C ALA A 139 4.61 4.30 -3.37
N PRO A 140 4.11 5.47 -2.95
CA PRO A 140 4.99 6.60 -2.66
C PRO A 140 5.82 6.30 -1.41
N PHE A 141 7.13 6.43 -1.53
CA PHE A 141 8.04 6.41 -0.41
C PHE A 141 7.99 7.75 0.33
N SER A 142 8.01 7.67 1.66
CA SER A 142 8.13 8.80 2.58
C SER A 142 9.39 8.63 3.43
N LEU A 143 9.91 9.73 3.98
CA LEU A 143 10.98 9.64 4.98
C LEU A 143 10.41 8.96 6.23
N ALA A 144 11.17 8.03 6.81
CA ALA A 144 10.78 7.29 8.00
C ALA A 144 11.94 7.23 9.01
N ARG A 145 11.57 6.99 10.26
CA ARG A 145 12.51 6.75 11.37
C ARG A 145 12.24 5.37 11.96
N VAL A 146 13.31 4.62 12.27
CA VAL A 146 13.19 3.37 13.03
C VAL A 146 12.81 3.69 14.47
N ILE A 147 11.68 3.16 14.93
CA ILE A 147 11.19 3.32 16.30
C ILE A 147 11.59 2.13 17.17
N GLU A 148 11.58 0.93 16.61
CA GLU A 148 11.85 -0.30 17.34
C GLU A 148 12.35 -1.40 16.41
N THR A 149 13.14 -2.33 16.94
CA THR A 149 13.61 -3.53 16.25
C THR A 149 13.22 -4.77 17.05
N ALA A 150 12.63 -5.77 16.38
CA ALA A 150 12.24 -7.04 16.99
C ALA A 150 12.53 -8.21 16.04
N GLY A 151 13.59 -8.98 16.33
CA GLY A 151 14.08 -10.00 15.40
C GLY A 151 14.34 -9.41 14.01
N PRO A 152 13.91 -10.06 12.90
CA PRO A 152 14.10 -9.55 11.53
C PRO A 152 13.12 -8.43 11.16
N ARG A 153 12.33 -7.91 12.12
CA ARG A 153 11.34 -6.87 11.89
C ARG A 153 11.79 -5.54 12.48
N LEU A 154 11.39 -4.47 11.82
CA LEU A 154 11.55 -3.10 12.29
C LEU A 154 10.20 -2.39 12.29
N ARG A 155 9.92 -1.66 13.36
CA ARG A 155 8.81 -0.72 13.45
C ARG A 155 9.31 0.64 13.04
N VAL A 156 8.65 1.25 12.07
CA VAL A 156 9.02 2.57 11.56
C VAL A 156 7.86 3.54 11.68
N ARG A 157 8.21 4.81 11.91
CA ARG A 157 7.28 5.94 11.87
C ARG A 157 7.59 6.81 10.67
N LEU A 158 6.58 7.12 9.88
CA LEU A 158 6.74 8.10 8.80
C LEU A 158 6.84 9.50 9.38
N VAL A 159 7.72 10.32 8.83
CA VAL A 159 8.00 11.65 9.36
C VAL A 159 6.75 12.51 9.29
N GLY A 160 6.32 13.03 10.45
CA GLY A 160 5.13 13.85 10.59
C GLY A 160 3.81 13.08 10.72
N THR A 161 3.85 11.78 11.05
CA THR A 161 2.69 11.02 11.55
C THR A 161 2.81 10.76 13.06
N ASP A 162 1.74 10.27 13.68
CA ASP A 162 1.73 9.82 15.07
C ASP A 162 2.10 8.32 15.21
N ASP A 163 2.09 7.81 16.43
CA ASP A 163 2.44 6.44 16.80
C ASP A 163 1.42 5.37 16.40
N ARG A 164 0.17 5.77 16.19
CA ARG A 164 -0.89 4.88 15.71
C ARG A 164 -0.73 4.52 14.24
N ASN A 165 0.13 5.25 13.54
CA ASN A 165 0.46 5.04 12.13
C ASN A 165 1.82 4.35 11.94
N ASP A 166 2.41 3.79 13.00
CA ASP A 166 3.64 3.01 12.88
C ASP A 166 3.41 1.74 12.06
N CYS A 167 4.31 1.44 11.13
CA CYS A 167 4.26 0.26 10.28
C CYS A 167 5.41 -0.70 10.63
N TRP A 168 5.15 -2.00 10.51
CA TRP A 168 6.18 -3.03 10.64
C TRP A 168 6.64 -3.51 9.26
N PHE A 169 7.95 -3.54 9.07
CA PHE A 169 8.60 -4.09 7.89
C PHE A 169 9.56 -5.20 8.28
N LEU A 170 9.88 -6.08 7.33
CA LEU A 170 11.04 -6.95 7.43
C LEU A 170 12.28 -6.21 6.90
N VAL A 171 13.45 -6.56 7.41
CA VAL A 171 14.74 -5.99 6.96
C VAL A 171 15.07 -6.27 5.50
N ASP A 172 14.42 -7.27 4.90
CA ASP A 172 14.54 -7.68 3.49
C ASP A 172 13.33 -7.28 2.62
N SER A 173 12.46 -6.40 3.13
CA SER A 173 11.30 -5.91 2.38
C SER A 173 11.73 -4.95 1.26
N ASP A 174 11.09 -5.07 0.09
CA ASP A 174 11.25 -4.10 -1.00
C ASP A 174 10.46 -2.79 -0.77
N GLU A 175 9.70 -2.73 0.33
CA GLU A 175 8.95 -1.56 0.77
C GLU A 175 9.77 -0.62 1.67
N ILE A 176 11.03 -0.97 1.95
CA ILE A 176 11.99 -0.11 2.63
C ILE A 176 13.26 0.02 1.79
N ARG A 177 13.93 1.17 1.89
CA ARG A 177 15.21 1.40 1.18
C ARG A 177 16.08 2.45 1.87
N PRO A 178 17.38 2.49 1.55
CA PRO A 178 18.28 3.51 2.09
C PRO A 178 17.79 4.92 1.77
N TYR A 179 17.99 5.82 2.74
CA TYR A 179 17.90 7.26 2.52
C TYR A 179 19.31 7.85 2.34
N PRO A 180 19.54 8.75 1.37
CA PRO A 180 18.62 9.16 0.32
C PRO A 180 18.59 8.16 -0.85
N SER A 181 17.39 7.85 -1.34
CA SER A 181 17.20 7.33 -2.69
C SER A 181 17.09 8.52 -3.64
N ASN A 182 17.57 8.40 -4.88
CA ASN A 182 17.56 9.50 -5.85
C ASN A 182 16.13 9.91 -6.32
N GLU A 183 15.09 9.51 -5.60
CA GLU A 183 13.68 9.78 -5.88
C GLU A 183 13.11 10.84 -4.92
N THR A 184 12.03 11.48 -5.35
CA THR A 184 11.38 12.52 -4.54
C THR A 184 10.45 11.92 -3.49
N LEU A 185 10.71 12.24 -2.23
CA LEU A 185 9.88 11.82 -1.11
C LEU A 185 8.56 12.58 -1.06
N GLN A 186 7.48 11.84 -0.86
CA GLN A 186 6.14 12.41 -0.68
C GLN A 186 5.82 12.57 0.81
N PRO A 187 4.97 13.55 1.18
CA PRO A 187 4.40 13.55 2.52
C PRO A 187 3.53 12.30 2.71
N PRO A 188 3.58 11.66 3.88
CA PRO A 188 2.76 10.49 4.15
C PRO A 188 1.27 10.83 4.20
N PHE A 189 0.41 9.86 3.96
CA PHE A 189 -0.99 9.94 4.31
C PHE A 189 -1.09 10.22 5.82
N GLY A 190 -2.04 11.05 6.23
CA GLY A 190 -2.18 11.47 7.63
C GLY A 190 -1.01 12.28 8.18
N TYR A 191 -0.22 12.90 7.31
CA TYR A 191 0.72 13.94 7.71
C TYR A 191 -0.02 15.02 8.51
N VAL A 192 0.36 15.16 9.78
CA VAL A 192 -0.42 15.96 10.75
C VAL A 192 -0.22 17.47 10.58
N HIS A 193 0.79 17.88 9.81
CA HIS A 193 1.13 19.27 9.55
C HIS A 193 0.61 19.73 8.18
N ASN A 194 0.70 21.03 7.91
CA ASN A 194 0.41 21.56 6.58
C ASN A 194 1.38 20.97 5.53
N HIS A 195 0.84 20.40 4.45
CA HIS A 195 1.66 19.78 3.40
C HIS A 195 2.68 20.76 2.78
N LEU A 196 2.41 22.07 2.80
CA LEU A 196 3.34 23.10 2.31
C LEU A 196 4.65 23.16 3.12
N VAL A 197 4.65 22.67 4.37
CA VAL A 197 5.85 22.64 5.22
C VAL A 197 6.61 21.30 5.14
N TRP A 198 6.21 20.36 4.28
CA TRP A 198 6.85 19.06 4.12
C TRP A 198 8.37 19.18 3.87
N ASN A 199 8.77 19.96 2.87
CA ASN A 199 10.19 20.16 2.55
C ASN A 199 11.00 20.76 3.70
N LYS A 200 10.40 21.61 4.52
CA LYS A 200 11.05 22.17 5.72
C LYS A 200 11.23 21.07 6.78
N THR A 201 10.21 20.24 6.98
CA THR A 201 10.21 19.15 7.95
C THR A 201 11.21 18.05 7.57
N LEU A 202 11.29 17.69 6.29
CA LEU A 202 12.31 16.81 5.75
C LEU A 202 13.72 17.30 6.07
N ARG A 203 14.05 18.53 5.68
CA ARG A 203 15.39 19.11 5.93
C ARG A 203 15.76 19.08 7.41
N LYS A 204 14.85 19.53 8.27
CA LYS A 204 15.05 19.52 9.72
C LYS A 204 15.31 18.09 10.24
N THR A 205 14.49 17.13 9.82
CA THR A 205 14.60 15.74 10.29
C THR A 205 15.91 15.09 9.84
N VAL A 206 16.36 15.39 8.62
CA VAL A 206 17.61 14.89 8.04
C VAL A 206 18.83 15.51 8.73
N GLU A 207 18.75 16.79 9.09
CA GLU A 207 19.80 17.46 9.87
C GLU A 207 19.93 16.88 11.29
N GLU A 208 18.81 16.47 11.89
CA GLU A 208 18.75 15.90 13.25
C GLU A 208 19.02 14.39 13.30
N GLY A 209 18.90 13.67 12.19
CA GLY A 209 18.94 12.22 12.12
C GLY A 209 20.15 11.66 11.38
N LYS A 210 20.44 10.38 11.59
CA LYS A 210 21.46 9.64 10.85
C LYS A 210 20.78 8.67 9.90
N ALA A 211 21.18 8.66 8.64
CA ALA A 211 20.72 7.65 7.69
C ALA A 211 21.12 6.24 8.17
N ALA A 212 20.21 5.28 8.03
CA ALA A 212 20.51 3.87 8.21
C ALA A 212 21.55 3.45 7.15
N PRO A 213 22.65 2.80 7.56
CA PRO A 213 23.64 2.30 6.62
C PRO A 213 23.05 1.32 5.60
N THR A 214 23.62 1.29 4.39
CA THR A 214 23.12 0.44 3.29
C THR A 214 23.19 -1.06 3.60
N GLU A 215 24.12 -1.47 4.45
CA GLU A 215 24.31 -2.83 4.93
C GLU A 215 23.15 -3.31 5.82
N CYS A 216 22.34 -2.40 6.38
CA CYS A 216 21.15 -2.78 7.14
C CYS A 216 20.04 -3.38 6.26
N PHE A 217 20.07 -3.11 4.95
CA PHE A 217 19.04 -3.54 4.01
C PHE A 217 19.45 -4.86 3.39
N ALA A 218 18.89 -5.96 3.92
CA ALA A 218 19.14 -7.27 3.37
C ALA A 218 18.50 -7.36 1.97
N ARG A 219 19.28 -7.75 0.95
CA ARG A 219 18.68 -8.15 -0.31
C ARG A 219 18.06 -9.53 -0.13
N ARG A 220 16.86 -9.73 -0.68
CA ARG A 220 16.29 -11.06 -0.82
C ARG A 220 17.28 -11.92 -1.61
N SER A 221 17.99 -12.80 -0.92
CA SER A 221 18.79 -13.85 -1.54
C SER A 221 17.80 -14.86 -2.13
N GLU A 222 17.69 -14.91 -3.46
CA GLU A 222 16.97 -15.99 -4.15
C GLU A 222 17.76 -17.32 -4.14
N GLU A 223 18.95 -17.34 -3.54
CA GLU A 223 19.76 -18.53 -3.34
C GLU A 223 19.32 -19.25 -2.07
N TYR A 224 18.40 -20.19 -2.21
CA TYR A 224 18.25 -21.48 -1.50
C TYR A 224 16.83 -22.00 -1.73
N LEU A 225 16.47 -22.16 -3.00
CA LEU A 225 15.41 -23.09 -3.41
C LEU A 225 16.11 -24.31 -4.02
N ILE A 226 16.54 -25.24 -3.17
CA ILE A 226 16.94 -26.60 -3.57
C ILE A 226 16.01 -27.56 -2.83
#